data_AF-A0A948NIF6-F1
#
_entry.id   AF-A0A948NIF6-F1
#
_cell.length_a   1.000
_cell.length_b   1.000
_cell.length_c   1.000
_cell.angle_alpha   90.00
_cell.angle_beta   90.00
_cell.angle_gamma   90.00
#
_symmetry.space_group_name_H-M   'P 1'
#
loop_
_entity.id
_entity.type
_entity.pdbx_description
1 polymer ?
#
loop_
_entity_poly.entity_id
_entity_poly.type
_entity_poly.pdbx_seq_one_letter_code
_entity_poly.pdbx_strand_id
1 'polypeptide(L)'
;MNQNNPLSMCVTEVQVVDGSDVLAKMSFEQLQAMEFYKIGKQPQLRIDESGSDYTVMGAMLLFGRHLWDTEFALDPKRFNNLKLKITWNLAAIRAVSATTAWATGTFKITAVAKIMEDMPAPPSKFLMQKELDSWTSGTSGDRRIELPVDKAYRMLMLRAYVAGNDIDENISDIKLTLDTDKFIPLDRKVKQYDSEMAKMYGSIVLWKRLFATSGDIVWVPQNKEPQVNIRPIAADVIPFYNWAWSGRFELYLEDYSSSAISSD
;
A
#
# COMPACT_ATOMS: atom_id res chain seq x y z
N MET A 1 -11.57 15.47 13.19
CA MET A 1 -10.16 15.30 12.77
C MET A 1 -9.95 13.85 12.38
N ASN A 2 -9.45 13.61 11.16
CA ASN A 2 -9.41 12.28 10.56
C ASN A 2 -8.35 11.39 11.23
N GLN A 3 -8.73 10.65 12.25
CA GLN A 3 -7.83 9.74 12.96
C GLN A 3 -7.83 8.35 12.30
N ASN A 4 -6.66 7.85 11.91
CA ASN A 4 -6.47 6.46 11.45
C ASN A 4 -7.29 6.01 10.22
N ASN A 5 -7.73 6.92 9.34
CA ASN A 5 -8.32 6.55 8.05
C ASN A 5 -7.43 6.94 6.88
N PRO A 6 -6.63 6.01 6.35
CA PRO A 6 -5.88 6.26 5.13
C PRO A 6 -6.83 6.34 3.92
N LEU A 7 -6.62 7.32 3.04
CA LEU A 7 -7.38 7.48 1.80
C LEU A 7 -7.24 6.28 0.85
N SER A 8 -6.17 5.48 1.00
CA SER A 8 -5.94 4.29 0.18
C SER A 8 -7.07 3.28 0.27
N MET A 9 -7.76 3.19 1.41
CA MET A 9 -8.90 2.28 1.60
C MET A 9 -10.18 2.75 0.91
N CYS A 10 -10.26 4.04 0.54
CA CYS A 10 -11.43 4.59 -0.13
C CYS A 10 -11.48 4.20 -1.61
N VAL A 11 -10.34 3.95 -2.24
CA VAL A 11 -10.25 3.53 -3.65
C VAL A 11 -10.11 2.01 -3.70
N THR A 12 -11.24 1.34 -3.90
CA THR A 12 -11.33 -0.12 -3.84
C THR A 12 -10.77 -0.78 -5.09
N GLU A 13 -10.87 -0.13 -6.24
CA GLU A 13 -10.40 -0.70 -7.51
C GLU A 13 -9.94 0.38 -8.49
N VAL A 14 -8.80 0.15 -9.13
CA VAL A 14 -8.29 0.87 -10.29
C VAL A 14 -8.13 -0.14 -11.42
N GLN A 15 -8.83 0.10 -12.53
CA GLN A 15 -8.88 -0.80 -13.65
C GLN A 15 -8.63 -0.08 -14.98
N VAL A 16 -7.83 -0.69 -15.84
CA VAL A 16 -7.68 -0.27 -17.24
C VAL A 16 -8.21 -1.38 -18.13
N VAL A 17 -9.17 -1.05 -18.98
CA VAL A 17 -9.86 -2.01 -19.85
C VAL A 17 -9.84 -1.55 -21.29
N ASP A 18 -9.83 -2.50 -22.22
CA ASP A 18 -10.19 -2.30 -23.63
C ASP A 18 -11.37 -3.23 -23.97
N GLY A 19 -12.58 -2.67 -24.03
CA GLY A 19 -13.79 -3.49 -24.23
C GLY A 19 -13.99 -4.51 -23.09
N SER A 20 -13.91 -5.80 -23.41
CA SER A 20 -13.95 -6.91 -22.44
C SER A 20 -12.59 -7.23 -21.82
N ASP A 21 -11.50 -6.78 -22.43
CA ASP A 21 -10.16 -7.14 -22.01
C ASP A 21 -9.71 -6.23 -20.87
N VAL A 22 -9.44 -6.85 -19.73
CA VAL A 22 -8.82 -6.16 -18.59
C VAL A 22 -7.32 -6.13 -18.83
N LEU A 23 -6.69 -4.97 -18.81
CA LEU A 23 -5.24 -4.81 -18.97
C LEU A 23 -4.55 -4.64 -17.61
N ALA A 24 -5.19 -3.90 -16.72
CA ALA A 24 -4.78 -3.76 -15.33
C ALA A 24 -6.00 -3.78 -14.41
N LYS A 25 -5.89 -4.42 -13.25
CA LYS A 25 -6.92 -4.45 -12.20
C LYS A 25 -6.28 -4.68 -10.84
N MET A 26 -6.40 -3.70 -9.95
CA MET A 26 -5.87 -3.77 -8.59
C MET A 26 -6.53 -2.75 -7.66
N SER A 27 -6.48 -2.98 -6.35
CA SER A 27 -6.76 -1.97 -5.33
C SER A 27 -5.68 -0.89 -5.28
N PHE A 28 -5.99 0.26 -4.68
CA PHE A 28 -5.03 1.37 -4.59
C PHE A 28 -3.81 1.02 -3.73
N GLU A 29 -3.98 0.21 -2.69
CA GLU A 29 -2.88 -0.29 -1.86
C GLU A 29 -1.95 -1.21 -2.65
N GLN A 30 -2.50 -2.10 -3.48
CA GLN A 30 -1.70 -2.92 -4.39
C GLN A 30 -0.96 -2.07 -5.42
N LEU A 31 -1.55 -0.97 -5.89
CA LEU A 31 -0.91 -0.03 -6.81
C LEU A 31 0.28 0.67 -6.15
N GLN A 32 0.13 1.10 -4.89
CA GLN A 32 1.21 1.68 -4.09
C GLN A 32 2.35 0.69 -3.83
N ALA A 33 2.00 -0.55 -3.48
CA ALA A 33 2.99 -1.62 -3.31
C ALA A 33 3.73 -1.89 -4.63
N MET A 34 3.03 -1.95 -5.75
CA MET A 34 3.64 -2.18 -7.05
C MET A 34 4.61 -1.05 -7.44
N GLU A 35 4.23 0.20 -7.23
CA GLU A 35 5.14 1.34 -7.48
C GLU A 35 6.42 1.20 -6.66
N PHE A 36 6.30 0.86 -5.37
CA PHE A 36 7.44 0.65 -4.49
C PHE A 36 8.35 -0.48 -4.99
N TYR A 37 7.81 -1.67 -5.29
CA TYR A 37 8.62 -2.80 -5.75
C TYR A 37 9.19 -2.64 -7.17
N LYS A 38 8.57 -1.82 -8.03
CA LYS A 38 9.09 -1.54 -9.38
C LYS A 38 10.19 -0.48 -9.39
N ILE A 39 10.02 0.60 -8.63
CA ILE A 39 10.90 1.78 -8.69
C ILE A 39 11.88 1.84 -7.53
N GLY A 40 11.60 1.13 -6.42
CA GLY A 40 12.37 1.25 -5.18
C GLY A 40 12.17 2.60 -4.48
N LYS A 41 11.09 3.31 -4.82
CA LYS A 41 10.76 4.62 -4.24
C LYS A 41 9.36 4.58 -3.66
N GLN A 42 9.21 5.28 -2.55
CA GLN A 42 7.93 5.40 -1.89
C GLN A 42 6.94 6.21 -2.75
N PRO A 43 5.68 5.75 -2.85
CA PRO A 43 4.62 6.52 -3.50
C PRO A 43 4.36 7.84 -2.76
N GLN A 44 3.77 8.82 -3.43
CA GLN A 44 3.45 10.10 -2.80
C GLN A 44 2.47 9.89 -1.63
N LEU A 45 2.93 10.15 -0.41
CA LEU A 45 2.14 10.02 0.81
C LEU A 45 2.34 11.27 1.67
N ARG A 46 1.27 12.05 1.83
CA ARG A 46 1.16 13.12 2.83
C ARG A 46 -0.05 12.79 3.70
N ILE A 47 0.21 12.34 4.92
CA ILE A 47 -0.85 12.02 5.87
C ILE A 47 -0.82 13.05 6.99
N ASP A 48 -1.91 13.80 7.09
CA ASP A 48 -2.07 14.85 8.08
C ASP A 48 -3.46 14.72 8.72
N GLU A 49 -3.46 14.61 10.05
CA GLU A 49 -4.66 14.49 10.86
C GLU A 49 -5.05 15.83 11.51
N SER A 50 -4.28 16.89 11.30
CA SER A 50 -4.53 18.22 11.86
C SER A 50 -5.84 18.81 11.34
N GLY A 51 -6.51 19.59 12.20
CA GLY A 51 -7.69 20.35 11.79
C GLY A 51 -7.40 21.27 10.61
N SER A 52 -8.25 21.22 9.58
CA SER A 52 -8.19 22.06 8.36
C SER A 52 -7.04 21.75 7.39
N ASP A 53 -6.23 20.71 7.60
CA ASP A 53 -5.28 20.22 6.61
C ASP A 53 -5.91 19.10 5.75
N TYR A 54 -5.22 18.69 4.69
CA TYR A 54 -5.67 17.67 3.75
C TYR A 54 -4.62 16.55 3.62
N THR A 55 -5.11 15.32 3.52
CA THR A 55 -4.27 14.15 3.22
C THR A 55 -4.22 13.93 1.70
N VAL A 56 -3.04 13.61 1.18
CA VAL A 56 -2.81 13.26 -0.23
C VAL A 56 -2.13 11.90 -0.29
N MET A 57 -2.69 11.01 -1.09
CA MET A 57 -2.05 9.74 -1.43
C MET A 57 -2.06 9.59 -2.95
N GLY A 58 -0.91 9.26 -3.51
CA GLY A 58 -0.71 8.99 -4.93
C GLY A 58 -0.18 7.59 -5.15
N ALA A 59 -0.32 7.10 -6.37
CA ALA A 59 0.31 5.88 -6.83
C ALA A 59 0.45 5.91 -8.37
N MET A 60 1.48 5.29 -8.92
CA MET A 60 1.71 5.20 -10.37
C MET A 60 1.29 3.85 -10.96
N LEU A 61 0.42 3.88 -11.97
CA LEU A 61 0.15 2.71 -12.81
C LEU A 61 1.16 2.61 -13.95
N LEU A 62 2.22 1.83 -13.72
CA LEU A 62 3.33 1.70 -14.67
C LEU A 62 3.12 0.55 -15.66
N PHE A 63 2.78 0.84 -16.90
CA PHE A 63 2.73 -0.16 -17.97
C PHE A 63 4.11 -0.68 -18.39
N GLY A 64 5.17 0.02 -18.00
CA GLY A 64 6.57 -0.37 -18.22
C GLY A 64 7.28 -0.88 -16.97
N ARG A 65 8.60 -1.02 -17.09
CA ARG A 65 9.50 -1.35 -15.97
C ARG A 65 9.67 -0.15 -15.05
N HIS A 66 9.81 1.03 -15.63
CA HIS A 66 9.96 2.31 -14.96
C HIS A 66 9.20 3.40 -15.76
N LEU A 67 9.15 4.61 -15.22
CA LEU A 67 8.64 5.76 -15.96
C LEU A 67 9.53 6.02 -17.18
N TRP A 68 8.93 6.35 -18.33
CA TRP A 68 9.63 6.60 -19.60
C TRP A 68 10.35 5.37 -20.20
N ASP A 69 9.87 4.16 -19.94
CA ASP A 69 10.37 2.95 -20.61
C ASP A 69 9.94 2.94 -22.09
N THR A 70 10.92 3.04 -22.99
CA THR A 70 10.68 3.12 -24.44
C THR A 70 10.39 1.75 -25.07
N GLU A 71 10.76 0.66 -24.40
CA GLU A 71 10.58 -0.71 -24.90
C GLU A 71 9.26 -1.31 -24.43
N PHE A 72 8.93 -1.08 -23.15
CA PHE A 72 7.71 -1.54 -22.51
C PHE A 72 6.82 -0.35 -22.11
N ALA A 73 5.86 -0.01 -22.95
CA ALA A 73 4.86 1.01 -22.64
C ALA A 73 3.53 0.69 -23.35
N LEU A 74 2.44 1.19 -22.77
CA LEU A 74 1.13 1.06 -23.40
C LEU A 74 1.07 1.99 -24.61
N ASP A 75 0.88 1.43 -25.80
CA ASP A 75 0.55 2.19 -27.01
C ASP A 75 -0.98 2.24 -27.16
N PRO A 76 -1.64 3.39 -26.91
CA PRO A 76 -3.08 3.52 -27.00
C PRO A 76 -3.64 3.23 -28.40
N LYS A 77 -2.83 3.38 -29.47
CA LYS A 77 -3.26 3.16 -30.85
C LYS A 77 -3.54 1.69 -31.18
N ARG A 78 -3.08 0.76 -30.33
CA ARG A 78 -3.29 -0.68 -30.48
C ARG A 78 -4.60 -1.18 -29.87
N PHE A 79 -5.36 -0.28 -29.23
CA PHE A 79 -6.59 -0.59 -28.52
C PHE A 79 -7.75 0.20 -29.13
N ASN A 80 -8.95 -0.38 -29.10
CA ASN A 80 -10.12 0.23 -29.76
C ASN A 80 -10.93 1.11 -28.79
N ASN A 81 -10.93 0.78 -27.50
CA ASN A 81 -11.82 1.34 -26.49
C ASN A 81 -11.15 1.35 -25.11
N LEU A 82 -9.94 1.90 -25.05
CA LEU A 82 -9.16 2.00 -23.82
C LEU A 82 -9.84 2.94 -22.81
N LYS A 83 -10.13 2.45 -21.60
CA LYS A 83 -10.77 3.21 -20.52
C LYS A 83 -10.08 2.98 -19.18
N LEU A 84 -9.94 4.05 -18.41
CA LEU A 84 -9.63 4.01 -16.99
C LEU A 84 -10.94 4.02 -16.20
N LYS A 85 -11.14 3.00 -15.37
CA LYS A 85 -12.25 2.90 -14.41
C LYS A 85 -11.66 2.94 -13.01
N ILE A 86 -12.23 3.77 -12.15
CA ILE A 86 -11.86 3.87 -10.75
C ILE A 86 -13.12 3.67 -9.93
N THR A 87 -13.08 2.74 -8.99
CA THR A 87 -14.19 2.47 -8.06
C THR A 87 -13.75 2.94 -6.69
N TRP A 88 -14.63 3.68 -6.02
CA TRP A 88 -14.38 4.20 -4.68
C TRP A 88 -15.61 4.05 -3.78
N ASN A 89 -15.36 3.98 -2.47
CA ASN A 89 -16.38 3.93 -1.45
C ASN A 89 -16.02 4.86 -0.29
N LEU A 90 -16.70 5.99 -0.19
CA LEU A 90 -16.50 6.95 0.91
C LEU A 90 -16.95 6.39 2.27
N ALA A 91 -17.88 5.44 2.29
CA ALA A 91 -18.29 4.77 3.53
C ALA A 91 -17.24 3.79 4.06
N ALA A 92 -16.18 3.49 3.29
CA ALA A 92 -15.04 2.71 3.79
C ALA A 92 -14.18 3.50 4.80
N ILE A 93 -14.40 4.82 4.91
CA ILE A 93 -13.79 5.64 5.96
C ILE A 93 -14.40 5.23 7.30
N ARG A 94 -13.59 4.70 8.22
CA ARG A 94 -13.98 4.47 9.62
C ARG A 94 -14.01 5.82 10.35
N ALA A 95 -15.01 6.63 10.06
CA ALA A 95 -15.29 7.80 10.85
C ALA A 95 -15.58 7.33 12.29
N VAL A 96 -14.62 7.50 13.20
CA VAL A 96 -14.75 7.11 14.61
C VAL A 96 -15.90 7.88 15.28
N SER A 97 -16.28 9.04 14.72
CA SER A 97 -17.54 9.74 14.98
C SER A 97 -17.83 10.78 13.89
N ALA A 98 -19.04 11.36 13.87
CA ALA A 98 -19.39 12.52 13.05
C ALA A 98 -18.55 13.78 13.37
N THR A 99 -17.92 13.85 14.55
CA THR A 99 -17.02 14.94 14.97
C THR A 99 -15.53 14.66 14.66
N THR A 100 -15.16 13.39 14.42
CA THR A 100 -13.81 12.99 14.00
C THR A 100 -13.71 12.60 12.52
N ALA A 101 -14.83 12.57 11.78
CA ALA A 101 -14.83 12.36 10.34
C ALA A 101 -14.20 13.53 9.55
N TRP A 102 -14.03 13.31 8.24
CA TRP A 102 -13.73 14.37 7.28
C TRP A 102 -14.88 15.38 7.29
N ALA A 103 -14.66 16.55 7.90
CA ALA A 103 -15.72 17.52 8.21
C ALA A 103 -16.54 17.96 6.99
N THR A 104 -15.93 17.97 5.80
CA THR A 104 -16.58 18.36 4.54
C THR A 104 -17.10 17.17 3.73
N GLY A 105 -16.73 15.93 4.06
CA GLY A 105 -17.07 14.74 3.27
C GLY A 105 -16.52 14.74 1.83
N THR A 106 -15.57 15.63 1.52
CA THR A 106 -15.07 15.81 0.14
C THR A 106 -13.92 14.86 -0.15
N PHE A 107 -14.05 14.11 -1.25
CA PHE A 107 -13.00 13.25 -1.78
C PHE A 107 -12.77 13.56 -3.26
N LYS A 108 -11.50 13.74 -3.64
CA LYS A 108 -11.09 14.09 -4.99
C LYS A 108 -10.10 13.08 -5.53
N ILE A 109 -10.41 12.50 -6.67
CA ILE A 109 -9.51 11.65 -7.44
C ILE A 109 -8.96 12.48 -8.60
N THR A 110 -7.65 12.45 -8.81
CA THR A 110 -7.00 13.08 -9.97
C THR A 110 -6.20 12.02 -10.70
N ALA A 111 -6.55 11.75 -11.96
CA ALA A 111 -5.77 10.88 -12.84
C ALA A 111 -4.92 11.73 -13.79
N VAL A 112 -3.62 11.47 -13.84
CA VAL A 112 -2.68 12.18 -14.71
C VAL A 112 -2.00 11.18 -15.63
N ALA A 113 -2.23 11.31 -16.93
CA ALA A 113 -1.50 10.52 -17.93
C ALA A 113 -0.13 11.15 -18.19
N LYS A 114 0.93 10.33 -18.13
CA LYS A 114 2.27 10.71 -18.57
C LYS A 114 2.48 10.12 -19.96
N ILE A 115 2.56 10.98 -20.97
CA ILE A 115 2.59 10.61 -22.38
C ILE A 115 3.98 10.92 -22.93
N MET A 116 4.55 9.99 -23.70
CA MET A 116 5.77 10.22 -24.47
C MET A 116 5.37 10.66 -25.88
N GLU A 117 5.78 11.87 -26.25
CA GLU A 117 5.60 12.42 -27.59
C GLU A 117 6.85 12.14 -28.45
N ASP A 118 6.68 12.06 -29.78
CA ASP A 118 7.75 11.89 -30.76
C ASP A 118 8.74 10.72 -30.51
N MET A 119 8.22 9.59 -30.01
CA MET A 119 9.02 8.38 -29.90
C MET A 119 9.49 7.88 -31.29
N PRO A 120 10.79 7.57 -31.47
CA PRO A 120 11.33 7.10 -32.77
C PRO A 120 10.69 5.80 -33.27
N ALA A 121 10.21 4.97 -32.34
CA ALA A 121 9.49 3.74 -32.63
C ALA A 121 8.40 3.51 -31.56
N PRO A 122 7.25 2.94 -31.91
CA PRO A 122 6.23 2.59 -30.92
C PRO A 122 6.73 1.48 -29.99
N PRO A 123 6.31 1.48 -28.71
CA PRO A 123 6.71 0.44 -27.77
C PRO A 123 6.17 -0.92 -28.21
N SER A 124 7.02 -1.94 -28.09
CA SER A 124 6.72 -3.26 -28.66
C SER A 124 5.70 -4.05 -27.84
N LYS A 125 5.76 -3.90 -26.51
CA LYS A 125 5.00 -4.68 -25.53
C LYS A 125 4.67 -3.79 -24.32
N PHE A 126 3.83 -4.29 -23.42
CA PHE A 126 3.59 -3.65 -22.13
C PHE A 126 3.41 -4.72 -21.05
N LEU A 127 3.54 -4.33 -19.79
CA LEU A 127 3.36 -5.20 -18.64
C LEU A 127 1.93 -5.06 -18.11
N MET A 128 1.18 -6.16 -18.16
CA MET A 128 -0.11 -6.27 -17.49
C MET A 128 0.07 -6.45 -15.99
N GLN A 129 -0.90 -5.97 -15.22
CA GLN A 129 -0.88 -6.06 -13.76
C GLN A 129 -2.28 -6.38 -13.26
N LYS A 130 -2.50 -7.61 -12.84
CA LYS A 130 -3.83 -8.11 -12.47
C LYS A 130 -3.76 -8.86 -11.16
N GLU A 131 -4.78 -8.68 -10.33
CA GLU A 131 -5.11 -9.65 -9.30
C GLU A 131 -5.58 -10.96 -9.98
N LEU A 132 -4.94 -12.08 -9.61
CA LEU A 132 -5.24 -13.40 -10.16
C LEU A 132 -6.31 -14.13 -9.34
N ASP A 133 -6.20 -14.07 -8.02
CA ASP A 133 -7.09 -14.73 -7.06
C ASP A 133 -7.17 -13.90 -5.79
N SER A 134 -8.33 -13.94 -5.13
CA SER A 134 -8.59 -13.27 -3.86
C SER A 134 -9.56 -14.11 -3.04
N TRP A 135 -9.26 -14.31 -1.76
CA TRP A 135 -10.08 -15.12 -0.88
C TRP A 135 -9.96 -14.67 0.58
N THR A 136 -10.92 -15.13 1.38
CA THR A 136 -10.89 -15.00 2.84
C THR A 136 -10.65 -16.38 3.45
N SER A 137 -9.66 -16.51 4.32
CA SER A 137 -9.43 -17.74 5.06
C SER A 137 -10.40 -17.84 6.23
N GLY A 138 -10.98 -19.02 6.46
CA GLY A 138 -11.86 -19.29 7.61
C GLY A 138 -11.15 -20.06 8.72
N THR A 139 -10.47 -21.14 8.37
CA THR A 139 -9.72 -22.02 9.28
C THR A 139 -8.34 -22.29 8.68
N SER A 140 -7.35 -22.61 9.53
CA SER A 140 -5.99 -22.99 9.09
C SER A 140 -6.03 -24.09 8.03
N GLY A 141 -5.24 -23.92 6.97
CA GLY A 141 -5.10 -24.90 5.89
C GLY A 141 -4.33 -24.35 4.69
N ASP A 142 -3.99 -25.25 3.78
CA ASP A 142 -3.23 -24.92 2.57
C ASP A 142 -4.17 -24.51 1.44
N ARG A 143 -3.82 -23.43 0.71
CA ARG A 143 -4.50 -23.05 -0.53
C ARG A 143 -3.55 -23.18 -1.70
N ARG A 144 -3.97 -23.98 -2.67
CA ARG A 144 -3.29 -24.10 -3.97
C ARG A 144 -4.01 -23.25 -5.01
N ILE A 145 -3.23 -22.43 -5.72
CA ILE A 145 -3.72 -21.59 -6.82
C ILE A 145 -2.98 -22.02 -8.08
N GLU A 146 -3.73 -22.38 -9.11
CA GLU A 146 -3.18 -22.68 -10.43
C GLU A 146 -2.99 -21.38 -11.21
N LEU A 147 -1.76 -21.12 -11.65
CA LEU A 147 -1.43 -19.90 -12.39
C LEU A 147 -1.71 -20.10 -13.89
N PRO A 148 -2.48 -19.21 -14.54
CA PRO A 148 -2.67 -19.25 -15.99
C PRO A 148 -1.34 -19.21 -16.76
N VAL A 149 -1.18 -20.07 -17.77
CA VAL A 149 0.07 -20.18 -18.56
C VAL A 149 0.06 -19.38 -19.86
N ASP A 150 -0.95 -18.52 -20.04
CA ASP A 150 -1.17 -17.75 -21.28
C ASP A 150 -0.16 -16.61 -21.47
N LYS A 151 0.44 -16.11 -20.38
CA LYS A 151 1.44 -15.04 -20.36
C LYS A 151 2.61 -15.39 -19.46
N ALA A 152 3.78 -14.85 -19.81
CA ALA A 152 4.95 -14.96 -18.94
C ALA A 152 4.78 -14.07 -17.70
N TYR A 153 4.98 -14.65 -16.52
CA TYR A 153 5.03 -13.91 -15.26
C TYR A 153 6.38 -13.24 -15.08
N ARG A 154 6.36 -11.95 -14.77
CA ARG A 154 7.56 -11.19 -14.39
C ARG A 154 7.68 -11.01 -12.88
N MET A 155 6.54 -10.81 -12.22
CA MET A 155 6.47 -10.51 -10.80
C MET A 155 5.16 -11.09 -10.27
N LEU A 156 5.27 -11.80 -9.15
CA LEU A 156 4.14 -12.26 -8.36
C LEU A 156 4.23 -11.57 -7.00
N MET A 157 3.11 -11.03 -6.55
CA MET A 157 3.01 -10.41 -5.24
C MET A 157 1.92 -11.13 -4.46
N LEU A 158 2.21 -11.42 -3.19
CA LEU A 158 1.28 -12.00 -2.26
C LEU A 158 0.95 -10.96 -1.19
N ARG A 159 -0.34 -10.80 -0.90
CA ARG A 159 -0.82 -9.98 0.21
C ARG A 159 -1.69 -10.86 1.10
N ALA A 160 -1.38 -10.89 2.39
CA ALA A 160 -2.32 -11.29 3.42
C ALA A 160 -2.64 -10.06 4.27
N TYR A 161 -3.90 -9.84 4.59
CA TYR A 161 -4.31 -8.71 5.41
C TYR A 161 -5.35 -9.14 6.43
N VAL A 162 -4.98 -9.02 7.69
CA VAL A 162 -5.86 -9.07 8.85
C VAL A 162 -5.45 -7.92 9.77
N ALA A 163 -6.41 -7.17 10.28
CA ALA A 163 -6.12 -5.98 11.07
C ALA A 163 -5.42 -6.36 12.38
N GLY A 164 -4.22 -5.82 12.60
CA GLY A 164 -3.43 -6.07 13.81
C GLY A 164 -2.59 -7.35 13.76
N ASN A 165 -2.47 -7.97 12.58
CA ASN A 165 -1.66 -9.14 12.34
C ASN A 165 -0.68 -8.91 11.19
N ASP A 166 0.48 -9.54 11.28
CA ASP A 166 1.51 -9.51 10.24
C ASP A 166 1.28 -10.60 9.20
N ILE A 167 1.95 -10.48 8.06
CA ILE A 167 1.76 -11.41 6.94
C ILE A 167 2.17 -12.84 7.32
N ASP A 168 3.22 -13.02 8.13
CA ASP A 168 3.73 -14.33 8.55
C ASP A 168 2.84 -15.02 9.60
N GLU A 169 2.00 -14.26 10.30
CA GLU A 169 0.98 -14.82 11.19
C GLU A 169 -0.23 -15.34 10.42
N ASN A 170 -0.47 -14.79 9.22
CA ASN A 170 -1.59 -15.16 8.36
C ASN A 170 -1.22 -16.27 7.36
N ILE A 171 0.02 -16.29 6.89
CA ILE A 171 0.55 -17.27 5.96
C ILE A 171 1.90 -17.72 6.47
N SER A 172 2.02 -19.00 6.86
CA SER A 172 3.26 -19.55 7.40
C SER A 172 4.32 -19.78 6.33
N ASP A 173 3.92 -20.44 5.24
CA ASP A 173 4.82 -20.99 4.22
C ASP A 173 4.29 -20.66 2.81
N ILE A 174 5.22 -20.43 1.88
CA ILE A 174 4.92 -20.18 0.48
C ILE A 174 5.76 -21.08 -0.42
N LYS A 175 5.10 -21.71 -1.39
CA LYS A 175 5.74 -22.57 -2.38
C LYS A 175 5.22 -22.24 -3.78
N LEU A 176 6.15 -21.98 -4.69
CA LEU A 176 5.93 -21.92 -6.12
C LEU A 176 6.58 -23.14 -6.75
N THR A 177 5.82 -23.89 -7.52
CA THR A 177 6.27 -25.13 -8.15
C THR A 177 5.78 -25.23 -9.58
N LEU A 178 6.58 -25.86 -10.44
CA LEU A 178 6.28 -26.14 -11.84
C LEU A 178 6.39 -27.64 -12.10
N ASP A 179 5.51 -28.13 -12.98
CA ASP A 179 5.44 -29.52 -13.43
C ASP A 179 5.47 -30.55 -12.29
N THR A 180 4.66 -30.31 -11.25
CA THR A 180 4.54 -31.22 -10.09
C THR A 180 5.89 -31.39 -9.38
N ASP A 181 6.46 -30.29 -8.89
CA ASP A 181 7.72 -30.27 -8.12
C ASP A 181 8.98 -30.68 -8.88
N LYS A 182 8.93 -30.79 -10.21
CA LYS A 182 10.15 -30.95 -11.03
C LYS A 182 11.05 -29.73 -10.95
N PHE A 183 10.46 -28.55 -10.82
CA PHE A 183 11.18 -27.31 -10.62
C PHE A 183 10.46 -26.45 -9.57
N ILE A 184 11.18 -26.05 -8.54
CA ILE A 184 10.65 -25.29 -7.40
C ILE A 184 11.42 -23.97 -7.31
N PRO A 185 10.93 -22.88 -7.95
CA PRO A 185 11.57 -21.58 -7.87
C PRO A 185 11.60 -20.97 -6.47
N LEU A 186 10.59 -21.27 -5.64
CA LEU A 186 10.42 -20.68 -4.32
C LEU A 186 9.80 -21.70 -3.37
N ASP A 187 10.44 -21.91 -2.23
CA ASP A 187 9.91 -22.73 -1.13
C ASP A 187 10.51 -22.21 0.18
N ARG A 188 9.76 -21.38 0.90
CA ARG A 188 10.26 -20.61 2.05
C ARG A 188 9.15 -20.34 3.07
N LYS A 189 9.57 -20.14 4.31
CA LYS A 189 8.72 -19.51 5.33
C LYS A 189 8.51 -18.04 4.98
N VAL A 190 7.28 -17.54 5.14
CA VAL A 190 6.94 -16.15 4.82
C VAL A 190 7.77 -15.18 5.65
N LYS A 191 7.98 -15.44 6.94
CA LYS A 191 8.79 -14.59 7.82
C LYS A 191 10.22 -14.36 7.31
N GLN A 192 10.85 -15.43 6.81
CA GLN A 192 12.19 -15.36 6.25
C GLN A 192 12.20 -14.57 4.95
N TYR A 193 11.23 -14.87 4.07
CA TYR A 193 11.10 -14.19 2.79
C TYR A 193 10.82 -12.68 2.96
N ASP A 194 9.98 -12.31 3.92
CA ASP A 194 9.68 -10.90 4.22
C ASP A 194 10.92 -10.14 4.68
N SER A 195 11.74 -10.76 5.53
CA SER A 195 13.03 -10.19 5.97
C SER A 195 14.01 -10.03 4.81
N GLU A 196 14.03 -10.95 3.85
CA GLU A 196 14.83 -10.84 2.62
C GLU A 196 14.34 -9.71 1.72
N MET A 197 13.02 -9.54 1.56
CA MET A 197 12.43 -8.46 0.79
C MET A 197 12.76 -7.09 1.40
N ALA A 198 12.68 -6.95 2.73
CA ALA A 198 13.06 -5.73 3.43
C ALA A 198 14.55 -5.38 3.21
N LYS A 199 15.44 -6.39 3.15
CA LYS A 199 16.86 -6.16 2.82
C LYS A 199 17.09 -5.77 1.37
N MET A 200 16.31 -6.33 0.45
CA MET A 200 16.48 -6.12 -0.99
C MET A 200 15.93 -4.77 -1.45
N TYR A 201 14.76 -4.37 -0.96
CA TYR A 201 14.05 -3.16 -1.40
C TYR A 201 14.13 -2.00 -0.39
N GLY A 202 14.59 -2.27 0.83
CA GLY A 202 14.60 -1.31 1.92
C GLY A 202 13.23 -1.12 2.56
N SER A 203 13.14 -0.09 3.40
CA SER A 203 11.93 0.25 4.15
C SER A 203 11.22 1.47 3.56
N ILE A 204 9.91 1.51 3.72
CA ILE A 204 9.09 2.68 3.39
C ILE A 204 9.17 3.67 4.55
N VAL A 205 9.43 4.96 4.24
CA VAL A 205 9.60 6.03 5.24
C VAL A 205 8.40 6.96 5.22
N LEU A 206 7.44 6.72 6.10
CA LEU A 206 6.25 7.56 6.19
C LEU A 206 6.49 8.79 7.08
N TRP A 207 6.13 9.97 6.57
CA TRP A 207 5.94 11.16 7.39
C TRP A 207 4.44 11.35 7.63
N LYS A 208 4.04 11.32 8.91
CA LYS A 208 2.66 11.51 9.33
C LYS A 208 2.59 12.57 10.43
N ARG A 209 1.71 13.57 10.27
CA ARG A 209 1.35 14.48 11.35
C ARG A 209 0.12 13.90 12.04
N LEU A 210 0.29 13.58 13.32
CA LEU A 210 -0.71 12.89 14.13
C LEU A 210 -1.46 13.87 15.01
N PHE A 211 -2.76 13.63 15.14
CA PHE A 211 -3.55 14.20 16.21
C PHE A 211 -3.97 13.05 17.13
N ALA A 212 -3.25 12.90 18.24
CA ALA A 212 -3.39 11.76 19.13
C ALA A 212 -3.19 12.19 20.58
N THR A 213 -3.90 11.52 21.48
CA THR A 213 -3.74 11.62 22.93
C THR A 213 -2.91 10.46 23.49
N SER A 214 -2.49 10.56 24.76
CA SER A 214 -1.79 9.45 25.42
C SER A 214 -2.69 8.21 25.46
N GLY A 215 -2.16 7.04 25.10
CA GLY A 215 -2.89 5.78 24.98
C GLY A 215 -3.51 5.53 23.60
N ASP A 216 -3.39 6.46 22.64
CA ASP A 216 -3.96 6.26 21.31
C ASP A 216 -3.16 5.23 20.50
N ILE A 217 -3.88 4.30 19.86
CA ILE A 217 -3.31 3.37 18.88
C ILE A 217 -3.24 4.07 17.52
N VAL A 218 -2.03 4.19 16.98
CA VAL A 218 -1.77 4.77 15.66
C VAL A 218 -1.58 3.67 14.63
N TRP A 219 -2.37 3.72 13.56
CA TRP A 219 -2.28 2.77 12.44
C TRP A 219 -1.46 3.34 11.28
N VAL A 220 -0.64 2.48 10.68
CA VAL A 220 0.21 2.76 9.52
C VAL A 220 -0.42 2.14 8.26
N PRO A 221 -0.59 2.89 7.16
CA PRO A 221 -1.35 2.43 5.99
C PRO A 221 -0.81 1.17 5.29
N GLN A 222 0.47 0.85 5.46
CA GLN A 222 1.14 -0.26 4.78
C GLN A 222 1.07 -1.58 5.56
N ASN A 223 0.45 -1.59 6.75
CA ASN A 223 0.27 -2.77 7.62
C ASN A 223 1.55 -3.63 7.78
N LYS A 224 2.68 -2.97 8.04
CA LYS A 224 3.99 -3.57 8.31
C LYS A 224 4.56 -3.05 9.62
N GLU A 225 5.42 -3.83 10.27
CA GLU A 225 6.12 -3.42 11.49
C GLU A 225 6.76 -2.03 11.34
N PRO A 226 6.27 -1.02 12.07
CA PRO A 226 6.77 0.33 11.91
C PRO A 226 7.99 0.58 12.81
N GLN A 227 9.05 1.14 12.22
CA GLN A 227 10.09 1.81 12.99
C GLN A 227 9.67 3.26 13.19
N VAL A 228 9.41 3.63 14.45
CA VAL A 228 8.78 4.91 14.78
C VAL A 228 9.82 5.89 15.30
N ASN A 229 9.90 7.05 14.65
CA ASN A 229 10.56 8.23 15.19
C ASN A 229 9.49 9.29 15.44
N ILE A 230 9.37 9.75 16.68
CA ILE A 230 8.35 10.71 17.09
C ILE A 230 9.02 12.03 17.41
N ARG A 231 8.45 13.11 16.91
CA ARG A 231 8.88 14.47 17.20
C ARG A 231 7.69 15.27 17.73
N PRO A 232 7.75 15.81 18.96
CA PRO A 232 6.70 16.69 19.47
C PRO A 232 6.70 18.03 18.73
N ILE A 233 5.50 18.62 18.63
CA ILE A 233 5.31 20.00 18.12
C ILE A 233 5.02 20.96 19.30
N ALA A 234 4.53 20.47 20.43
CA ALA A 234 4.34 21.25 21.66
C ALA A 234 5.60 21.25 22.54
N ALA A 235 5.85 22.34 23.28
CA ALA A 235 7.09 22.54 24.04
C ALA A 235 7.23 21.67 25.30
N ASP A 236 6.12 21.15 25.85
CA ASP A 236 6.10 20.55 27.20
C ASP A 236 5.67 19.08 27.22
N VAL A 237 5.65 18.42 26.06
CA VAL A 237 5.25 17.01 25.92
C VAL A 237 6.41 16.19 25.36
N ILE A 238 6.81 15.14 26.06
CA ILE A 238 7.75 14.13 25.57
C ILE A 238 6.95 12.93 25.06
N PRO A 239 6.91 12.68 23.73
CA PRO A 239 6.22 11.55 23.19
C PRO A 239 7.14 10.33 23.13
N PHE A 240 6.61 9.19 23.54
CA PHE A 240 7.21 7.88 23.30
C PHE A 240 6.17 6.93 22.73
N TYR A 241 6.63 5.82 22.16
CA TYR A 241 5.75 4.70 21.85
C TYR A 241 6.03 3.57 22.84
N ASN A 242 4.98 2.91 23.32
CA ASN A 242 5.09 1.81 24.27
C ASN A 242 5.53 0.52 23.55
N TRP A 243 4.86 0.21 22.45
CA TRP A 243 5.15 -0.92 21.58
C TRP A 243 4.76 -0.59 20.14
N ALA A 244 5.38 -1.30 19.19
CA ALA A 244 5.09 -1.24 17.77
C ALA A 244 5.00 -2.68 17.24
N TRP A 245 3.87 -3.02 16.60
CA TRP A 245 3.59 -4.38 16.13
C TRP A 245 2.55 -4.35 15.00
N SER A 246 2.72 -5.17 13.96
CA SER A 246 1.77 -5.38 12.84
C SER A 246 1.05 -4.12 12.35
N GLY A 247 1.81 -3.15 11.84
CA GLY A 247 1.21 -1.96 11.22
C GLY A 247 0.64 -0.93 12.18
N ARG A 248 0.90 -1.03 13.48
CA ARG A 248 0.45 -0.05 14.47
C ARG A 248 1.46 0.13 15.61
N PHE A 249 1.30 1.21 16.35
CA PHE A 249 2.01 1.46 17.60
C PHE A 249 1.12 2.22 18.57
N GLU A 250 1.35 2.03 19.87
CA GLU A 250 0.67 2.79 20.93
C GLU A 250 1.50 4.02 21.29
N LEU A 251 0.87 5.19 21.19
CA LEU A 251 1.48 6.46 21.59
C LEU A 251 1.27 6.69 23.08
N TYR A 252 2.32 7.10 23.77
CA TYR A 252 2.25 7.60 25.13
C TYR A 252 2.86 8.99 25.20
N LEU A 253 2.16 9.90 25.87
CA LEU A 253 2.58 11.28 26.04
C LEU A 253 2.77 11.53 27.54
N GLU A 254 3.97 11.95 27.92
CA GLU A 254 4.27 12.43 29.28
C GLU A 254 4.29 13.97 29.26
N ASP A 255 3.49 14.57 30.15
CA ASP A 255 3.37 16.02 30.32
C ASP A 255 4.20 16.44 31.55
N TYR A 256 5.24 17.26 31.32
CA TYR A 256 6.12 17.76 32.38
C TYR A 256 5.66 19.09 32.99
N SER A 257 4.51 19.62 32.59
CA SER A 257 3.98 20.88 33.13
C SER A 257 3.61 20.82 34.62
N SER A 258 3.59 19.62 35.23
CA SER A 258 3.21 19.40 36.64
C SER A 258 4.30 18.75 37.52
N SER A 259 5.40 18.27 36.95
CA SER A 259 6.49 17.63 37.69
C SER A 259 7.60 18.63 37.98
N ALA A 260 7.56 19.22 39.18
CA ALA A 260 8.71 19.92 39.74
C ALA A 260 9.89 18.93 39.78
N ILE A 261 10.93 19.19 38.98
CA ILE A 261 12.21 18.51 39.10
C ILE A 261 12.81 18.97 40.43
N SER A 262 12.59 18.21 41.51
CA SER A 262 13.40 18.36 42.72
C SER A 262 14.73 17.68 42.47
N SER A 263 15.77 18.47 42.23
CA SER A 263 17.14 18.00 42.39
C SER A 263 17.43 17.85 43.88
N ASP A 264 17.63 16.63 44.35
CA ASP A 264 18.39 16.37 45.58
C ASP A 264 19.90 16.47 45.28
#